data_AF-A0A1C5FJA0-F1
#
_entry.id   AF-A0A1C5FJA0-F1
#
_cell.length_a   1.000
_cell.length_b   1.000
_cell.length_c   1.000
_cell.angle_alpha   90.00
_cell.angle_beta   90.00
_cell.angle_gamma   90.00
#
_symmetry.space_group_name_H-M   'P 1'
#
loop_
_entity.id
_entity.type
_entity.pdbx_description
1 polymer ?
#
loop_
_entity_poly.entity_id
_entity_poly.type
_entity_poly.pdbx_seq_one_letter_code
_entity_poly.pdbx_strand_id
1 'polypeptide(L)' 'MQPKPLDTAPSVHALIGAELRYHREKKEMPQGKVGQLLFLTGAFIGMLESGTRRMR' A
#
# COMPACT_ATOMS: atom_id res chain seq x y z
N MET A 1 31.27 -10.96 2.37
CA MET A 1 30.03 -10.54 1.67
C MET A 1 29.48 -9.34 2.41
N GLN A 2 29.32 -8.18 1.76
CA GLN A 2 28.58 -7.08 2.38
C GLN A 2 27.08 -7.42 2.32
N PRO A 3 26.30 -7.18 3.39
CA PRO A 3 24.88 -7.45 3.38
C PRO A 3 24.20 -6.62 2.29
N LYS A 4 23.32 -7.27 1.52
CA LYS A 4 22.52 -6.59 0.49
C LYS A 4 21.76 -5.45 1.18
N PRO A 5 21.80 -4.21 0.66
CA PRO A 5 21.01 -3.12 1.21
C PRO A 5 19.54 -3.52 1.07
N LEU A 6 18.93 -3.91 2.18
CA LEU A 6 17.51 -4.15 2.26
C LEU A 6 16.85 -2.78 2.27
N ASP A 7 15.79 -2.62 1.49
CA ASP A 7 14.97 -1.43 1.55
C ASP A 7 14.25 -1.47 2.91
N THR A 8 14.74 -0.71 3.89
CA THR A 8 14.15 -0.73 5.24
C THR A 8 12.89 0.10 5.19
N ALA A 9 11.75 -0.59 4.96
CA ALA A 9 10.45 0.03 5.14
C ALA A 9 10.37 0.68 6.54
N PRO A 10 10.00 1.97 6.63
CA PRO A 10 10.09 2.74 7.88
C PRO A 10 9.11 2.26 8.96
N SER A 11 8.18 1.36 8.61
CA SER A 11 7.30 0.66 9.55
C SER A 11 6.69 -0.59 8.90
N VAL A 12 6.11 -1.47 9.71
CA VAL A 12 5.30 -2.61 9.24
C VAL A 12 4.14 -2.13 8.34
N HIS A 13 3.53 -0.99 8.64
CA HIS A 13 2.46 -0.43 7.82
C HIS A 13 2.95 0.08 6.47
N ALA A 14 4.17 0.63 6.41
CA ALA A 14 4.78 1.01 5.15
C ALA A 14 5.05 -0.24 4.28
N LEU A 15 5.48 -1.35 4.89
CA LEU A 15 5.66 -2.62 4.20
C LEU A 15 4.32 -3.15 3.65
N ILE A 16 3.29 -3.24 4.49
CA ILE A 16 1.96 -3.73 4.08
C ILE A 16 1.32 -2.81 3.03
N GLY A 17 1.48 -1.49 3.18
CA GLY A 17 1.02 -0.50 2.20
C GLY A 17 1.71 -0.64 0.85
N ALA A 18 3.01 -0.92 0.85
CA ALA A 18 3.76 -1.21 -0.37
C ALA A 18 3.27 -2.51 -1.04
N GLU A 19 2.98 -3.55 -0.28
CA GLU A 19 2.43 -4.81 -0.81
C GLU A 19 1.03 -4.63 -1.42
N LEU A 20 0.17 -3.85 -0.75
CA LEU A 20 -1.14 -3.48 -1.28
C LEU A 20 -1.01 -2.77 -2.64
N ARG A 21 -0.13 -1.77 -2.72
CA ARG A 21 0.14 -1.02 -3.94
C ARG A 21 0.65 -1.93 -5.05
N TYR A 22 1.63 -2.78 -4.75
CA TYR A 22 2.21 -3.73 -5.69
C TYR A 22 1.13 -4.64 -6.31
N HIS A 23 0.27 -5.23 -5.49
CA HIS A 23 -0.81 -6.08 -5.99
C HIS A 23 -1.88 -5.32 -6.77
N ARG A 24 -2.20 -4.09 -6.36
CA ARG A 24 -3.15 -3.24 -7.07
C ARG A 24 -2.61 -2.91 -8.47
N GLU A 25 -1.36 -2.48 -8.57
CA GLU A 25 -0.70 -2.10 -9.83
C GLU A 25 -0.54 -3.29 -10.76
N LYS A 26 -0.16 -4.46 -10.22
CA LYS A 26 -0.12 -5.72 -10.98
C LYS A 26 -1.47 -6.12 -11.59
N LYS A 27 -2.59 -5.67 -11.00
CA LYS A 27 -3.95 -5.88 -11.50
C LYS A 27 -4.49 -4.69 -12.30
N GLU A 28 -3.64 -3.70 -12.59
CA GLU A 28 -3.99 -2.47 -13.33
C GLU A 28 -5.21 -1.74 -12.73
N MET A 29 -5.40 -1.88 -11.41
CA MET A 29 -6.58 -1.36 -10.74
C MET A 29 -6.30 0.06 -10.21
N PRO A 30 -7.13 1.06 -10.52
CA PRO A 30 -6.96 2.38 -9.91
C PRO A 30 -7.38 2.34 -8.45
N GLN A 31 -6.76 3.17 -7.60
CA GLN A 31 -7.10 3.28 -6.17
C GLN A 31 -8.60 3.51 -5.94
N GLY A 32 -9.24 4.32 -6.80
CA GLY A 32 -10.69 4.55 -6.73
C GLY A 32 -11.52 3.29 -6.92
N LYS A 33 -11.09 2.35 -7.78
CA LYS A 33 -11.79 1.08 -7.99
C LYS A 33 -11.64 0.14 -6.79
N VAL A 34 -10.46 0.09 -6.18
CA VAL A 34 -10.25 -0.63 -4.90
C VAL A 34 -11.12 -0.01 -3.80
N GLY A 35 -11.12 1.33 -3.71
CA GLY A 35 -11.94 2.06 -2.75
C GLY A 35 -13.41 1.71 -2.87
N GLN A 36 -13.97 1.74 -4.08
CA GLN A 36 -15.38 1.36 -4.32
C GLN A 36 -15.72 -0.05 -3.80
N LEU A 37 -14.83 -1.04 -3.99
CA LEU A 37 -15.05 -2.41 -3.51
C LEU A 37 -15.06 -2.52 -1.99
N LEU A 38 -14.40 -1.60 -1.30
CA LEU A 38 -14.25 -1.57 0.16
C LEU A 38 -15.10 -0.48 0.82
N PHE A 39 -15.96 0.21 0.08
CA PHE A 39 -16.73 1.38 0.56
C PHE A 39 -15.84 2.51 1.10
N LEU A 40 -14.68 2.71 0.47
CA LEU A 40 -13.67 3.72 0.81
C LEU A 40 -13.41 4.66 -0.38
N THR A 41 -12.84 5.83 -0.11
CA THR A 41 -12.38 6.73 -1.18
C THR A 41 -11.03 6.30 -1.72
N GLY A 42 -10.71 6.67 -2.97
CA GLY A 42 -9.38 6.42 -3.54
C GLY A 42 -8.25 7.06 -2.72
N ALA A 43 -8.49 8.26 -2.18
CA ALA A 43 -7.54 8.92 -1.27
C ALA A 43 -7.29 8.10 0.00
N PHE A 44 -8.31 7.44 0.54
CA PHE A 44 -8.14 6.54 1.68
C PHE A 44 -7.26 5.35 1.33
N ILE A 45 -7.44 4.76 0.14
CA ILE A 45 -6.54 3.71 -0.36
C ILE A 45 -5.10 4.23 -0.50
N GLY A 46 -4.90 5.44 -1.02
CA GLY A 46 -3.58 6.07 -1.08
C GLY A 46 -2.91 6.22 0.29
N MET A 47 -3.68 6.57 1.33
CA MET A 47 -3.14 6.64 2.71
C MET A 47 -2.82 5.25 3.30
N LEU A 48 -3.51 4.19 2.89
CA LEU A 48 -3.16 2.81 3.26
C LEU A 48 -1.88 2.38 2.54
N GLU A 49 -1.76 2.69 1.25
CA GLU A 49 -0.59 2.37 0.43
C GLU A 49 0.68 3.11 0.86
N SER A 50 0.55 4.29 1.47
CA SER A 50 1.69 5.02 2.04
C SER A 50 2.02 4.61 3.48
N GLY A 51 1.20 3.76 4.10
CA GLY A 51 1.32 3.41 5.52
C GLY A 51 0.98 4.55 6.49
N THR A 52 0.34 5.63 6.02
CA THR A 52 -0.03 6.80 6.84
C THR A 52 -1.36 6.58 7.61
N ARG A 53 -2.22 5.66 7.13
CA ARG A 53 -3.47 5.25 7.81
C ARG A 53 -3.49 3.75 8.08
N ARG A 54 -4.32 3.36 9.06
CA ARG A 54 -4.66 1.97 9.38
C ARG A 54 -6.13 1.73 9.07
N MET A 55 -6.45 0.54 8.55
CA MET A 55 -7.81 0.01 8.60
C MET A 55 -8.07 -0.41 10.05
N ARG A 56 -9.13 0.11 10.69
CA ARG A 56 -9.55 -0.25 12.06
C ARG A 56 -10.80 -1.09 12.02
#